data_AF-A0A1J4V7L4-F1
#
_entry.id   AF-A0A1J4V7L4-F1
#
_cell.length_a   1.000
_cell.length_b   1.000
_cell.length_c   1.000
_cell.angle_alpha   90.00
_cell.angle_beta   90.00
_cell.angle_gamma   90.00
#
_symmetry.space_group_name_H-M   'P 1'
#
loop_
_entity.id
_entity.type
_entity.pdbx_description
1 polymer ?
#
loop_
_entity_poly.entity_id
_entity_poly.type
_entity_poly.pdbx_seq_one_letter_code
_entity_poly.pdbx_strand_id
1 'polypeptide(L)'
;MKTNKIKVSDIKIGPIRQEVLPNGFVVRVQKYKEIIKEVEISSIEETLSNFQRDLYPEKELLIWENMAHFYEISVRDNPDWTSKDKKKIFDEILMSTLS
;
A
#
# COMPACT_ATOMS: atom_id res chain seq x y z
N MET A 1 9.81 -32.14 5.78
CA MET A 1 10.16 -30.87 5.10
C MET A 1 11.33 -30.24 5.87
N LYS A 2 12.47 -29.96 5.23
CA LYS A 2 13.61 -29.28 5.90
C LYS A 2 13.51 -27.78 5.63
N THR A 3 13.46 -26.96 6.66
CA THR A 3 13.41 -25.49 6.57
C THR A 3 14.83 -24.92 6.67
N ASN A 4 15.24 -24.13 5.68
CA ASN A 4 16.50 -23.39 5.70
C ASN A 4 16.23 -21.95 6.15
N LYS A 5 17.04 -21.45 7.10
CA LYS A 5 16.99 -20.05 7.54
C LYS A 5 17.92 -19.23 6.64
N ILE A 6 17.41 -18.11 6.13
CA ILE A 6 18.19 -17.10 5.39
C ILE A 6 18.07 -15.76 6.12
N LYS A 7 19.04 -14.85 5.95
CA LYS A 7 18.89 -13.48 6.45
C LYS A 7 17.93 -12.72 5.53
N VAL A 8 17.15 -11.81 6.11
CA VAL A 8 16.25 -10.93 5.34
C VAL A 8 17.04 -10.09 4.33
N SER A 9 18.25 -9.66 4.69
CA SER A 9 19.17 -8.93 3.81
C SER A 9 19.57 -9.71 2.55
N ASP A 10 19.46 -11.03 2.58
CA ASP A 10 19.89 -11.90 1.47
C ASP A 10 18.71 -12.20 0.53
N ILE A 11 17.50 -11.71 0.86
CA ILE A 11 16.32 -11.80 0.00
C ILE A 11 16.48 -10.83 -1.16
N LYS A 12 16.50 -11.38 -2.38
CA LYS A 12 16.53 -10.57 -3.60
C LYS A 12 15.14 -10.01 -3.90
N ILE A 13 15.09 -8.73 -4.24
CA ILE A 13 13.86 -8.08 -4.72
C ILE A 13 13.42 -8.75 -6.03
N GLY A 14 12.10 -8.92 -6.21
CA GLY A 14 11.53 -9.46 -7.44
C GLY A 14 11.86 -8.61 -8.68
N PRO A 15 11.83 -9.21 -9.88
CA PRO A 15 12.07 -8.48 -11.12
C PRO A 15 10.94 -7.48 -11.39
N ILE A 16 11.26 -6.38 -12.09
CA ILE A 16 10.25 -5.53 -12.72
C ILE A 16 9.54 -6.39 -13.77
N ARG A 17 8.21 -6.44 -13.69
CA ARG A 17 7.34 -7.18 -14.60
C ARG A 17 6.63 -6.27 -15.60
N GLN A 18 6.38 -5.03 -15.19
CA GLN A 18 5.64 -4.02 -15.92
C GLN A 18 6.51 -2.77 -16.02
N GLU A 19 7.24 -2.60 -17.13
CA GLU A 19 8.12 -1.42 -17.30
C GLU A 19 7.31 -0.12 -17.38
N VAL A 20 6.14 -0.18 -18.01
CA VAL A 20 5.24 0.96 -18.20
C VAL A 20 3.92 0.68 -17.49
N LEU A 21 3.56 1.55 -16.54
CA LEU A 21 2.26 1.53 -15.90
C LEU A 21 1.21 2.24 -16.78
N PRO A 22 -0.08 1.87 -16.67
CA PRO A 22 -1.14 2.49 -17.45
C PRO A 22 -1.24 4.01 -17.30
N ASN A 23 -1.87 4.66 -18.29
CA ASN A 23 -2.10 6.10 -18.25
C ASN A 23 -2.93 6.50 -17.02
N GLY A 24 -2.54 7.58 -16.35
CA GLY A 24 -3.21 8.07 -15.14
C GLY A 24 -2.91 7.28 -13.86
N PHE A 25 -2.15 6.19 -13.93
CA PHE A 25 -1.79 5.36 -12.79
C PHE A 25 -1.04 6.16 -11.72
N VAL A 26 -0.02 6.94 -12.11
CA VAL A 26 0.76 7.79 -11.18
C VAL A 26 -0.13 8.78 -10.43
N VAL A 27 -1.10 9.39 -11.13
CA VAL A 27 -2.04 10.36 -10.52
C VAL A 27 -2.92 9.67 -9.48
N ARG A 28 -3.41 8.47 -9.77
CA ARG A 28 -4.19 7.66 -8.82
C ARG A 28 -3.37 7.26 -7.60
N VAL A 29 -2.10 6.89 -7.81
CA VAL A 29 -1.18 6.56 -6.71
C VAL A 29 -0.94 7.77 -5.81
N GLN A 30 -0.67 8.94 -6.40
CA GLN A 30 -0.50 10.18 -5.65
C GLN A 30 -1.75 10.51 -4.82
N LYS A 31 -2.94 10.33 -5.39
CA LYS A 31 -4.21 10.59 -4.70
C LYS A 31 -4.39 9.72 -3.46
N TYR A 32 -4.27 8.39 -3.59
CA TYR A 32 -4.49 7.53 -2.43
C TYR A 32 -3.39 7.72 -1.38
N LYS A 33 -2.12 7.93 -1.80
CA LYS A 33 -1.01 8.18 -0.87
C LYS A 33 -1.21 9.45 -0.06
N GLU A 34 -1.72 10.52 -0.68
CA GLU A 34 -2.01 11.76 0.03
C GLU A 34 -3.05 11.56 1.15
N ILE A 35 -4.05 10.70 0.92
CA ILE A 35 -5.08 10.35 1.90
C ILE A 35 -4.47 9.59 3.10
N ILE A 36 -3.57 8.64 2.85
CA ILE A 36 -3.00 7.77 3.90
C ILE A 36 -1.61 8.19 4.40
N LYS A 37 -1.12 9.38 4.02
CA LYS A 37 0.26 9.84 4.30
C LYS A 37 0.64 9.89 5.78
N GLU A 38 -0.34 9.96 6.67
CA GLU A 38 -0.11 9.98 8.13
C GLU A 38 0.27 8.60 8.68
N VAL A 39 -0.04 7.52 7.96
CA VAL A 39 0.07 6.13 8.44
C VAL A 39 0.88 5.21 7.50
N GLU A 40 1.12 5.66 6.27
CA GLU A 40 1.91 4.99 5.25
C GLU A 40 2.94 6.00 4.69
N ILE A 41 4.23 5.71 4.91
CA ILE A 41 5.32 6.69 4.75
C ILE A 41 6.29 6.38 3.61
N SER A 42 6.05 5.30 2.85
CA SER A 42 6.90 4.98 1.69
C SER A 42 6.85 6.11 0.66
N SER A 43 7.92 6.26 -0.13
CA SER A 43 7.94 7.30 -1.17
C SER A 43 7.03 6.93 -2.35
N ILE A 44 6.66 7.92 -3.16
CA ILE A 44 5.91 7.66 -4.40
C ILE A 44 6.74 6.80 -5.37
N GLU A 45 8.06 7.03 -5.44
CA GLU A 45 8.97 6.27 -6.28
C GLU A 45 9.05 4.81 -5.84
N GLU A 46 9.19 4.57 -4.54
CA GLU A 46 9.18 3.20 -3.97
C GLU A 46 7.85 2.50 -4.28
N THR A 47 6.74 3.21 -4.09
CA THR A 47 5.39 2.69 -4.36
C THR A 47 5.21 2.30 -5.83
N LEU A 48 5.58 3.18 -6.76
CA LEU A 48 5.50 2.90 -8.20
C LEU A 48 6.42 1.74 -8.59
N SER A 49 7.62 1.68 -8.02
CA SER A 49 8.56 0.57 -8.19
C SER A 49 7.94 -0.75 -7.74
N ASN A 50 7.21 -0.78 -6.62
CA ASN A 50 6.50 -1.97 -6.15
C ASN A 50 5.40 -2.39 -7.13
N PHE A 51 4.57 -1.46 -7.61
CA PHE A 51 3.55 -1.76 -8.62
C PHE A 51 4.13 -2.32 -9.93
N GLN A 52 5.29 -1.82 -10.36
CA GLN A 52 5.98 -2.37 -11.53
C GLN A 52 6.40 -3.85 -11.37
N ARG A 53 6.47 -4.36 -10.13
CA ARG A 53 6.82 -5.75 -9.81
C ARG A 53 5.60 -6.63 -9.58
N ASP A 54 4.43 -6.03 -9.42
CA ASP A 54 3.18 -6.75 -9.22
C ASP A 54 2.77 -7.50 -10.49
N LEU A 55 2.08 -8.62 -10.28
CA LEU A 55 1.54 -9.39 -11.39
C LEU A 55 0.35 -8.66 -12.06
N TYR A 56 -0.45 -7.94 -11.27
CA TYR A 56 -1.64 -7.22 -11.72
C TYR A 56 -1.74 -5.81 -11.09
N PRO A 57 -0.88 -4.86 -11.49
CA PRO A 57 -0.76 -3.55 -10.82
C PRO A 57 -2.08 -2.77 -10.73
N GLU A 58 -2.95 -2.86 -11.73
CA GLU A 58 -4.27 -2.21 -11.69
C GLU A 58 -5.20 -2.81 -10.64
N LYS A 59 -5.16 -4.13 -10.43
CA LYS A 59 -5.96 -4.77 -9.38
C LYS A 59 -5.44 -4.38 -8.00
N GLU A 60 -4.13 -4.37 -7.83
CA GLU A 60 -3.49 -3.94 -6.59
C GLU A 60 -3.81 -2.46 -6.30
N LEU A 61 -3.74 -1.59 -7.31
CA LEU A 61 -4.08 -0.17 -7.17
C LEU A 61 -5.52 0.03 -6.69
N LEU A 62 -6.49 -0.73 -7.23
CA LEU A 62 -7.88 -0.67 -6.77
C LEU A 62 -8.03 -1.05 -5.29
N ILE A 63 -7.23 -2.00 -4.79
CA ILE A 63 -7.23 -2.37 -3.37
C ILE A 63 -6.72 -1.18 -2.54
N TRP A 64 -5.60 -0.57 -2.92
CA TRP A 64 -5.05 0.60 -2.24
C TRP A 64 -6.01 1.80 -2.23
N GLU A 65 -6.70 2.06 -3.34
CA GLU A 65 -7.72 3.11 -3.42
C GLU A 65 -8.90 2.84 -2.49
N ASN A 66 -9.37 1.59 -2.42
CA ASN A 66 -10.42 1.20 -1.49
C ASN A 66 -9.97 1.34 -0.03
N MET A 67 -8.74 0.93 0.29
CA MET A 67 -8.17 1.11 1.63
C MET A 67 -8.12 2.59 2.02
N ALA A 68 -7.63 3.45 1.13
CA ALA A 68 -7.57 4.89 1.36
C ALA A 68 -8.97 5.48 1.57
N HIS A 69 -9.96 5.04 0.80
CA HIS A 69 -11.34 5.46 0.97
C HIS A 69 -11.92 5.08 2.34
N PHE A 70 -11.77 3.83 2.77
CA PHE A 70 -12.25 3.40 4.09
C PHE A 70 -11.50 4.08 5.24
N TYR A 71 -10.20 4.31 5.08
CA TYR A 71 -9.42 5.07 6.05
C TYR A 71 -9.93 6.50 6.17
N GLU A 72 -10.14 7.20 5.04
CA GLU A 72 -10.66 8.56 5.01
C GLU A 72 -12.02 8.68 5.71
N ILE A 73 -12.95 7.77 5.40
CA ILE A 73 -14.26 7.69 6.08
C ILE A 73 -14.05 7.51 7.59
N SER A 74 -13.23 6.54 8.00
CA SER A 74 -13.02 6.22 9.41
C SER A 74 -12.43 7.40 10.18
N VAL A 75 -11.45 8.11 9.61
CA VAL A 75 -10.84 9.29 10.23
C VAL A 75 -11.82 10.45 10.29
N ARG A 76 -12.60 10.68 9.24
CA ARG A 76 -13.62 11.74 9.21
C ARG A 76 -14.70 11.53 10.27
N ASP A 77 -15.14 10.28 10.44
CA ASP A 77 -16.20 9.93 11.38
C ASP A 77 -15.69 9.91 12.84
N ASN A 78 -14.38 9.99 13.06
CA ASN A 78 -13.73 9.98 14.37
C ASN A 78 -12.68 11.11 14.50
N PRO A 79 -13.11 12.38 14.58
CA PRO A 79 -12.20 13.54 14.52
C PRO A 79 -11.21 13.62 15.70
N ASP A 80 -11.52 13.00 16.84
CA ASP A 80 -10.69 13.04 18.05
C ASP A 80 -9.61 11.94 18.08
N TRP A 81 -9.51 11.09 17.05
CA TRP A 81 -8.53 10.02 17.00
C TRP A 81 -7.08 10.52 16.95
N THR A 82 -6.26 9.93 17.81
CA THR A 82 -4.82 10.18 17.83
C THR A 82 -4.13 9.52 16.63
N SER A 83 -2.87 9.88 16.35
CA SER A 83 -2.07 9.19 15.34
C SER A 83 -1.98 7.68 15.58
N LYS A 84 -2.05 7.22 16.84
CA LYS A 84 -2.05 5.80 17.18
C LYS A 84 -3.35 5.12 16.77
N ASP A 85 -4.49 5.77 16.98
CA ASP A 85 -5.81 5.25 16.60
C ASP A 85 -5.94 5.18 15.08
N LYS A 86 -5.50 6.24 14.39
CA LYS A 86 -5.42 6.29 12.92
C LYS A 86 -4.54 5.16 12.37
N LYS A 87 -3.38 4.92 12.99
CA LYS A 87 -2.50 3.82 12.58
C LYS A 87 -3.16 2.46 12.80
N LYS A 88 -3.83 2.28 13.94
CA LYS A 88 -4.56 1.04 14.27
C LYS A 88 -5.64 0.73 13.24
N ILE A 89 -6.51 1.69 12.88
CA ILE A 89 -7.56 1.44 11.90
C ILE A 89 -7.00 1.16 10.51
N PHE A 90 -5.90 1.82 10.12
CA PHE A 90 -5.22 1.51 8.86
C PHE A 90 -4.70 0.07 8.85
N ASP A 91 -4.08 -0.39 9.93
CA ASP A 91 -3.59 -1.76 10.05
C ASP A 91 -4.75 -2.78 10.03
N GLU A 92 -5.90 -2.48 10.66
CA GLU A 92 -7.10 -3.32 10.58
C GLU A 92 -7.67 -3.41 9.15
N ILE A 93 -7.75 -2.28 8.44
CA ILE A 93 -8.17 -2.23 7.03
C ILE A 93 -7.21 -3.07 6.18
N LEU A 94 -5.90 -2.89 6.32
CA LEU A 94 -4.89 -3.65 5.58
C LEU A 94 -5.01 -5.16 5.85
N MET A 95 -5.22 -5.56 7.10
CA MET A 95 -5.41 -6.97 7.44
C MET A 95 -6.69 -7.55 6.82
N SER A 96 -7.72 -6.75 6.61
CA SER A 96 -8.96 -7.19 5.95
C SER A 96 -8.83 -7.40 4.44
N THR A 97 -7.79 -6.85 3.79
CA THR A 97 -7.56 -7.08 2.35
C THR A 97 -6.72 -8.33 2.07
N LEU A 98 -6.19 -8.98 3.10
CA LEU A 98 -5.34 -10.17 3.00
C LEU A 98 -6.13 -11.49 3.13
N SER A 99 -7.44 -11.43 3.40
CA SER A 99 -8.36 -12.57 3.52
C SER A 99 -8.96 -12.96 2.17
#